data_AF-A0A7M2YWI7-F1
#
_entry.id   AF-A0A7M2YWI7-F1
#
_cell.length_a   1.000
_cell.length_b   1.000
_cell.length_c   1.000
_cell.angle_alpha   90.00
_cell.angle_beta   90.00
_cell.angle_gamma   90.00
#
_symmetry.space_group_name_H-M   'P 1'
#
loop_
_entity.id
_entity.type
_entity.pdbx_description
1 polymer ?
#
loop_
_entity_poly.entity_id
_entity_poly.type
_entity_poly.pdbx_seq_one_letter_code
_entity_poly.pdbx_strand_id
1 'polypeptide(L)'
;MLELAIARALYDRFPDASEGRLAKIRAHVVSRHSCAGVARELDLARYLLDQAQDVPEPELKRISLSRNVLAALLEAAIAAVYLEHGFERVEAAIVDAFADRIEFARTGHVDNKTELQEALARSGTQVQYAVLDVEGPPHDRRFVCAAVIDGEQLGVGRGTTKKAAEQEAAQQALEALGFGDGAVEA
;
A
#
# COMPACT_ATOMS: atom_id res chain seq x y z
N MET A 1 7.60 4.83 -16.04
CA MET A 1 6.25 5.20 -16.52
C MET A 1 5.22 4.97 -15.42
N LEU A 2 4.90 3.71 -15.09
CA LEU A 2 3.99 3.37 -13.99
C LEU A 2 4.35 4.10 -12.68
N GLU A 3 5.60 3.95 -12.21
CA GLU A 3 6.11 4.60 -10.99
C GLU A 3 5.88 6.12 -10.98
N LEU A 4 6.10 6.78 -12.12
CA LEU A 4 5.97 8.23 -12.24
C LEU A 4 4.50 8.68 -12.21
N ALA A 5 3.64 8.01 -12.98
CA ALA A 5 2.21 8.32 -12.99
C ALA A 5 1.58 8.13 -11.60
N ILE A 6 1.94 7.03 -10.92
CA ILE A 6 1.44 6.77 -9.56
C ILE A 6 2.06 7.75 -8.55
N ALA A 7 3.36 8.03 -8.61
CA ALA A 7 3.98 9.01 -7.71
C ALA A 7 3.30 10.39 -7.82
N ARG A 8 3.02 10.86 -9.03
CA ARG A 8 2.33 12.13 -9.25
C ARG A 8 0.90 12.11 -8.73
N ALA A 9 0.14 11.06 -9.04
CA ALA A 9 -1.21 10.92 -8.52
C ALA A 9 -1.27 10.87 -6.99
N LEU A 10 -0.27 10.24 -6.35
CA LEU A 10 -0.18 10.21 -4.88
C LEU A 10 0.18 11.59 -4.32
N TYR A 11 1.13 12.30 -4.93
CA TYR A 11 1.48 13.66 -4.53
C TYR A 11 0.26 14.60 -4.57
N ASP A 12 -0.54 14.53 -5.64
CA ASP A 12 -1.71 15.38 -5.80
C ASP A 12 -2.87 15.00 -4.86
N ARG A 13 -3.04 13.71 -4.55
CA ARG A 13 -4.15 13.21 -3.70
C ARG A 13 -3.84 13.25 -2.20
N PHE A 14 -2.58 13.27 -1.81
CA PHE A 14 -2.14 13.23 -0.41
C PHE A 14 -1.15 14.37 -0.13
N PRO A 15 -1.57 15.65 -0.26
CA PRO A 15 -0.66 16.79 -0.15
C PRO A 15 0.00 16.91 1.23
N ASP A 16 -0.64 16.38 2.28
CA ASP A 16 -0.14 16.44 3.65
C ASP A 16 0.78 15.26 4.01
N ALA A 17 0.91 14.24 3.15
CA ALA A 17 1.72 13.06 3.44
C ALA A 17 3.22 13.31 3.25
N SER A 18 4.03 12.82 4.19
CA SER A 18 5.50 12.86 4.08
C SER A 18 6.02 12.03 2.90
N GLU A 19 7.21 12.37 2.41
CA GLU A 19 7.88 11.64 1.33
C GLU A 19 8.03 10.15 1.65
N GLY A 20 8.39 9.81 2.89
CA GLY A 20 8.53 8.43 3.34
C GLY A 20 7.22 7.65 3.23
N ARG A 21 6.11 8.26 3.65
CA ARG A 21 4.77 7.68 3.53
C ARG A 21 4.36 7.53 2.07
N LEU A 22 4.54 8.57 1.25
CA LEU A 22 4.25 8.53 -0.19
C LEU A 22 5.05 7.43 -0.89
N ALA A 23 6.34 7.27 -0.55
CA ALA A 23 7.19 6.22 -1.09
C ALA A 23 6.71 4.81 -0.70
N LYS A 24 6.30 4.60 0.56
CA LYS A 24 5.72 3.32 1.03
C LYS A 24 4.41 3.00 0.32
N ILE A 25 3.51 3.99 0.21
CA ILE A 25 2.24 3.85 -0.51
C ILE A 25 2.51 3.51 -1.97
N ARG A 26 3.39 4.25 -2.64
CA ARG A 26 3.77 3.99 -4.03
C ARG A 26 4.28 2.56 -4.20
N ALA A 27 5.24 2.14 -3.38
CA ALA A 27 5.81 0.78 -3.43
C ALA A 27 4.75 -0.31 -3.25
N HIS A 28 3.74 -0.08 -2.41
CA HIS A 28 2.60 -0.99 -2.27
C HIS A 28 1.70 -0.99 -3.53
N VAL A 29 1.30 0.20 -4.00
CA VAL A 29 0.39 0.39 -5.15
C VAL A 29 0.99 -0.19 -6.42
N VAL A 30 2.28 0.00 -6.68
CA VAL A 30 2.98 -0.52 -7.87
C VAL A 30 3.66 -1.86 -7.61
N SER A 31 3.37 -2.51 -6.48
CA SER A 31 3.96 -3.79 -6.16
C SER A 31 3.62 -4.84 -7.22
N ARG A 32 4.51 -5.83 -7.38
CA ARG A 32 4.27 -6.97 -8.29
C ARG A 32 2.94 -7.68 -8.02
N HIS A 33 2.51 -7.72 -6.76
CA HIS A 33 1.21 -8.29 -6.41
C HIS A 33 0.06 -7.44 -6.98
N SER A 34 0.13 -6.13 -6.77
CA SER A 34 -0.83 -5.16 -7.28
C SER A 34 -0.90 -5.17 -8.81
N CYS A 35 0.25 -5.08 -9.50
CA CYS A 35 0.33 -5.14 -10.96
C CYS A 35 -0.26 -6.44 -11.52
N ALA A 36 0.03 -7.58 -10.89
CA ALA A 36 -0.59 -8.84 -11.31
C ALA A 36 -2.11 -8.87 -11.07
N GLY A 37 -2.62 -8.11 -10.11
CA GLY A 37 -4.07 -7.94 -9.90
C GLY A 37 -4.70 -7.15 -11.05
N VAL A 38 -4.15 -5.97 -11.36
CA VAL A 38 -4.60 -5.13 -12.47
C VAL A 38 -4.52 -5.90 -13.80
N ALA A 39 -3.45 -6.66 -14.03
CA ALA A 39 -3.32 -7.49 -15.22
C ALA A 39 -4.43 -8.55 -15.37
N ARG A 40 -4.97 -9.07 -14.25
CA ARG A 40 -6.10 -10.00 -14.26
C ARG A 40 -7.41 -9.27 -14.51
N GLU A 41 -7.59 -8.10 -13.90
CA GLU A 41 -8.78 -7.25 -14.11
C GLU A 41 -8.93 -6.85 -15.59
N LEU A 42 -7.81 -6.60 -16.26
CA LEU A 42 -7.73 -6.29 -17.69
C LEU A 42 -7.68 -7.54 -18.61
N ASP A 43 -7.75 -8.74 -18.05
CA ASP A 43 -7.65 -10.02 -18.76
C ASP A 43 -6.42 -10.14 -19.69
N LEU A 44 -5.27 -9.57 -19.29
CA LEU A 44 -4.06 -9.54 -20.12
C LEU A 44 -3.49 -10.93 -20.43
N ALA A 45 -3.74 -11.90 -19.55
CA ALA A 45 -3.36 -13.29 -19.76
C ALA A 45 -3.99 -13.86 -21.03
N ARG A 46 -5.23 -13.48 -21.36
CA ARG A 46 -5.92 -13.98 -22.55
C ARG A 46 -5.17 -13.61 -23.83
N TYR A 47 -4.67 -12.39 -23.94
CA TYR A 47 -3.88 -11.98 -25.10
C TYR A 47 -2.58 -12.77 -25.23
N LEU A 48 -1.93 -13.11 -24.12
CA LEU A 48 -0.76 -14.01 -24.16
C LEU A 48 -1.15 -15.41 -24.66
N LEU A 49 -2.28 -15.95 -24.20
CA LEU A 49 -2.78 -17.27 -24.63
C LEU A 49 -3.12 -17.28 -26.12
N ASP A 50 -3.80 -16.24 -26.60
CA ASP A 50 -4.24 -16.13 -28.00
C ASP A 50 -3.08 -15.95 -28.98
N GLN A 51 -1.94 -15.41 -28.52
CA GLN A 51 -0.76 -15.16 -29.36
C GLN A 51 0.36 -16.20 -29.19
N ALA A 52 0.25 -17.12 -28.24
CA ALA A 52 1.29 -18.10 -27.97
C ALA A 52 1.40 -19.12 -29.12
N GLN A 53 2.62 -19.31 -29.61
CA GLN A 53 2.96 -20.31 -30.63
C GLN A 53 4.05 -21.22 -30.05
N ASP A 54 4.01 -22.51 -30.41
CA ASP A 54 5.03 -23.51 -30.04
C ASP A 54 5.24 -23.71 -28.52
N VAL A 55 4.25 -23.35 -27.68
CA VAL A 55 4.26 -23.60 -26.23
C VAL A 55 3.22 -24.68 -25.87
N PRO A 56 3.60 -25.77 -25.18
CA PRO A 56 2.65 -26.78 -24.73
C PRO A 56 1.57 -26.20 -23.80
N GLU A 57 0.31 -26.63 -23.97
CA GLU A 57 -0.83 -26.12 -23.18
C GLU A 57 -0.62 -26.13 -21.65
N PRO A 58 -0.04 -27.18 -21.01
CA PRO A 58 0.16 -27.19 -19.57
C PRO A 58 1.14 -26.10 -19.11
N GLU A 59 2.18 -25.85 -19.91
CA GLU A 59 3.17 -24.81 -19.64
C GLU A 59 2.56 -23.42 -19.85
N LEU A 60 1.86 -23.23 -20.96
CA LEU A 60 1.19 -21.98 -21.29
C LEU A 60 0.18 -21.59 -20.20
N LYS A 61 -0.61 -22.55 -19.70
CA LYS A 61 -1.53 -22.34 -18.57
C LYS A 61 -0.78 -21.92 -17.31
N ARG A 62 0.33 -22.58 -16.96
CA ARG A 62 1.16 -22.20 -15.80
C ARG A 62 1.71 -20.78 -15.92
N ILE A 63 2.20 -20.41 -17.11
CA ILE A 63 2.74 -19.07 -17.41
C ILE A 63 1.65 -18.02 -17.26
N SER A 64 0.45 -18.25 -17.83
CA SER A 64 -0.68 -17.31 -17.77
C SER A 64 -1.17 -17.00 -16.36
N LEU A 65 -0.98 -17.93 -15.40
CA LEU A 65 -1.35 -17.77 -14.00
C LEU A 65 -0.23 -17.19 -13.13
N SER A 66 0.99 -17.10 -13.66
CA SER A 66 2.17 -16.63 -12.93
C SER A 66 2.05 -15.16 -12.60
N ARG A 67 2.14 -14.84 -11.30
CA ARG A 67 2.15 -13.46 -10.80
C ARG A 67 3.26 -12.62 -11.44
N ASN A 68 4.44 -13.21 -11.64
CA ASN A 68 5.58 -12.50 -12.22
C ASN A 68 5.33 -12.16 -13.69
N VAL A 69 4.74 -13.09 -14.44
CA VAL A 69 4.41 -12.89 -15.86
C VAL A 69 3.31 -11.85 -16.01
N LEU A 70 2.23 -11.95 -15.22
CA LEU A 70 1.13 -11.00 -15.24
C LEU A 70 1.58 -9.57 -14.95
N ALA A 71 2.41 -9.38 -13.92
CA ALA A 71 2.96 -8.07 -13.61
C ALA A 71 3.83 -7.54 -14.77
N ALA A 72 4.70 -8.37 -15.34
CA ALA A 72 5.53 -7.98 -16.47
C ALA A 72 4.71 -7.66 -17.73
N LEU A 73 3.63 -8.40 -17.99
CA LEU A 73 2.71 -8.12 -19.11
C LEU A 73 2.05 -6.76 -18.97
N LEU A 74 1.60 -6.39 -17.76
CA LEU A 74 1.01 -5.07 -17.53
C LEU A 74 2.03 -3.95 -17.78
N GLU A 75 3.24 -4.09 -17.23
CA GLU A 75 4.29 -3.07 -17.43
C GLU A 75 4.70 -2.96 -18.90
N ALA A 76 4.80 -4.08 -19.62
CA ALA A 76 5.07 -4.10 -21.05
C ALA A 76 3.94 -3.45 -21.86
N ALA A 77 2.68 -3.71 -21.52
CA ALA A 77 1.53 -3.08 -22.16
C ALA A 77 1.53 -1.56 -21.93
N ILE A 78 1.76 -1.11 -20.69
CA ILE A 78 1.90 0.32 -20.37
C ILE A 78 3.04 0.95 -21.18
N ALA A 79 4.18 0.28 -21.31
CA ALA A 79 5.31 0.76 -22.09
C ALA A 79 4.97 0.87 -23.58
N ALA A 80 4.28 -0.11 -24.16
CA ALA A 80 3.85 -0.08 -25.56
C ALA A 80 2.92 1.10 -25.85
N VAL A 81 1.89 1.30 -25.02
CA VAL A 81 0.94 2.42 -25.17
C VAL A 81 1.65 3.77 -24.96
N TYR A 82 2.61 3.85 -24.04
CA TYR A 82 3.46 5.03 -23.87
C TYR A 82 4.27 5.35 -25.13
N LEU A 83 4.91 4.35 -25.75
CA LEU A 83 5.70 4.56 -26.97
C LEU A 83 4.85 5.09 -28.13
N GLU A 84 3.58 4.71 -28.18
CA GLU A 84 2.66 5.14 -29.23
C GLU A 84 2.03 6.52 -28.97
N HIS A 85 1.71 6.85 -27.71
CA HIS A 85 0.87 7.99 -27.38
C HIS A 85 1.53 9.06 -26.49
N GLY A 86 2.71 8.79 -25.93
CA GLY A 86 3.39 9.66 -24.98
C GLY A 86 2.78 9.66 -23.57
N PHE A 87 3.48 10.27 -22.61
CA PHE A 87 3.13 10.20 -21.17
C PHE A 87 1.77 10.82 -20.85
N GLU A 88 1.51 12.04 -21.34
CA GLU A 88 0.33 12.85 -20.97
C GLU A 88 -0.99 12.16 -21.36
N ARG A 89 -0.99 11.37 -22.44
CA ARG A 89 -2.18 10.65 -22.91
C ARG A 89 -2.46 9.37 -22.14
N VAL A 90 -1.44 8.76 -21.53
CA VAL A 90 -1.56 7.45 -20.85
C VAL A 90 -1.65 7.55 -19.34
N GLU A 91 -1.19 8.66 -18.76
CA GLU A 91 -1.16 8.87 -17.30
C GLU A 91 -2.52 8.61 -16.65
N ALA A 92 -3.59 9.22 -17.16
CA ALA A 92 -4.93 9.08 -16.59
C ALA A 92 -5.41 7.61 -16.59
N ALA A 93 -5.17 6.87 -17.67
CA ALA A 93 -5.55 5.47 -17.77
C ALA A 93 -4.75 4.57 -16.81
N ILE A 94 -3.45 4.87 -16.60
CA ILE A 94 -2.63 4.16 -15.61
C ILE A 94 -3.18 4.42 -14.21
N VAL A 95 -3.48 5.68 -13.86
CA VAL A 95 -3.98 6.04 -12.53
C VAL A 95 -5.35 5.41 -12.27
N ASP A 96 -6.23 5.40 -13.28
CA ASP A 96 -7.55 4.78 -13.19
C ASP A 96 -7.48 3.27 -12.93
N ALA A 97 -6.61 2.56 -13.65
CA ALA A 97 -6.39 1.13 -13.46
C ALA A 97 -5.88 0.75 -12.05
N PHE A 98 -5.29 1.71 -11.32
CA PHE A 98 -4.78 1.53 -9.96
C PHE A 98 -5.63 2.24 -8.89
N ALA A 99 -6.77 2.84 -9.26
CA ALA A 99 -7.57 3.70 -8.37
C ALA A 99 -7.95 2.99 -7.06
N ASP A 100 -8.45 1.75 -7.13
CA ASP A 100 -8.83 0.96 -5.94
C ASP A 100 -7.65 0.72 -5.00
N ARG A 101 -6.44 0.54 -5.54
CA ARG A 101 -5.22 0.33 -4.73
C ARG A 101 -4.75 1.62 -4.09
N ILE A 102 -4.89 2.75 -4.80
CA ILE A 102 -4.60 4.09 -4.27
C ILE A 102 -5.58 4.41 -3.13
N GLU A 103 -6.87 4.17 -3.32
CA GLU A 103 -7.89 4.37 -2.29
C GLU A 103 -7.69 3.43 -1.10
N PHE A 104 -7.37 2.17 -1.35
CA PHE A 104 -7.03 1.24 -0.27
C PHE A 104 -5.84 1.73 0.55
N ALA A 105 -4.81 2.28 -0.09
CA ALA A 105 -3.68 2.86 0.62
C ALA A 105 -4.05 4.10 1.47
N ARG A 106 -5.10 4.84 1.08
CA ARG A 106 -5.68 5.92 1.91
C ARG A 106 -6.26 5.40 3.22
N THR A 107 -6.75 4.16 3.26
CA THR A 107 -7.40 3.58 4.45
C THR A 107 -6.44 3.08 5.53
N GLY A 108 -5.12 3.33 5.40
CA GLY A 108 -4.18 3.16 6.52
C GLY A 108 -3.55 1.77 6.65
N HIS A 109 -3.44 0.98 5.57
CA HIS A 109 -2.57 -0.21 5.54
C HIS A 109 -1.07 0.15 5.42
N VAL A 110 -0.67 1.27 6.00
CA VAL A 110 0.74 1.62 6.23
C VAL A 110 1.14 0.92 7.52
N ASP A 111 2.29 0.23 7.52
CA ASP A 111 2.79 -0.47 8.71
C ASP A 111 3.38 0.54 9.71
N ASN A 112 2.48 1.31 10.34
CA ASN A 112 2.79 2.32 11.35
C ASN A 112 3.53 1.68 12.53
N LYS A 113 3.28 0.40 12.84
CA LYS A 113 4.04 -0.32 13.88
C LYS A 113 5.52 -0.44 13.53
N THR A 114 5.85 -0.80 12.29
CA THR A 114 7.24 -0.85 11.82
C THR A 114 7.85 0.54 11.79
N GLU A 115 7.12 1.54 11.31
CA GLU A 115 7.60 2.92 11.27
C GLU A 115 7.90 3.50 12.65
N LEU A 116 7.02 3.25 13.62
CA LEU A 116 7.25 3.64 15.02
C LEU A 116 8.45 2.91 15.62
N GLN A 117 8.64 1.63 15.32
CA GLN A 117 9.83 0.89 15.75
C GLN A 117 11.11 1.48 15.15
N GLU A 118 11.13 1.82 13.87
CA GLU A 118 12.28 2.42 13.20
C GLU A 118 12.60 3.83 13.75
N ALA A 119 11.57 4.63 14.03
CA ALA A 119 11.72 5.95 14.62
C ALA A 119 12.36 5.88 16.02
N LEU A 120 11.88 4.97 16.87
CA LEU A 120 12.36 4.78 18.23
C LEU A 120 13.73 4.07 18.30
N ALA A 121 14.07 3.26 17.30
CA ALA A 121 15.36 2.57 17.25
C ALA A 121 16.54 3.56 17.29
N ARG A 122 16.37 4.77 16.74
CA ARG A 122 17.40 5.83 16.77
C ARG A 122 17.69 6.34 18.18
N SER A 123 16.69 6.35 19.07
CA SER A 123 16.83 6.78 20.47
C SER A 123 17.11 5.63 21.43
N GLY A 124 17.16 4.38 20.95
CA GLY A 124 17.29 3.19 21.79
C GLY A 124 16.02 2.83 22.56
N THR A 125 14.89 3.46 22.22
CA THR A 125 13.59 3.24 22.86
C THR A 125 12.81 2.16 22.10
N GLN A 126 11.87 1.50 22.76
CA GLN A 126 10.95 0.54 22.12
C GLN A 126 9.50 0.85 22.48
N VAL A 127 8.60 0.61 21.53
CA VAL A 127 7.16 0.66 21.77
C VAL A 127 6.65 -0.67 22.31
N GLN A 128 5.80 -0.61 23.33
CA GLN A 128 5.00 -1.72 23.83
C GLN A 128 3.53 -1.48 23.49
N TYR A 129 2.80 -2.53 23.12
CA TYR A 129 1.37 -2.43 22.86
C TYR A 129 0.56 -3.10 23.96
N ALA A 130 -0.36 -2.35 24.57
CA ALA A 130 -1.27 -2.84 25.59
C ALA A 130 -2.70 -2.86 25.06
N VAL A 131 -3.44 -3.95 25.28
CA VAL A 131 -4.89 -3.97 25.04
C VAL A 131 -5.55 -3.29 26.24
N LEU A 132 -6.19 -2.16 26.00
CA LEU A 132 -6.91 -1.40 27.02
C LEU A 132 -8.30 -1.97 27.25
N ASP A 133 -9.00 -2.31 26.14
CA ASP A 133 -10.36 -2.81 26.20
C ASP A 133 -10.71 -3.68 24.99
N VAL A 134 -11.76 -4.48 25.14
CA VAL A 134 -12.38 -5.28 24.11
C VAL A 134 -13.90 -5.10 24.19
N GLU A 135 -14.44 -4.33 23.26
CA GLU A 135 -15.84 -3.93 23.20
C GLU A 135 -16.62 -4.78 22.19
N GLY A 136 -17.94 -4.85 22.37
CA GLY A 136 -18.87 -5.46 21.42
C GLY A 136 -19.01 -6.99 21.49
N PRO A 137 -20.05 -7.55 20.86
CA PRO A 137 -20.30 -8.99 20.85
C PRO A 137 -19.24 -9.71 20.00
N PRO A 138 -19.07 -11.04 20.14
CA PRO A 138 -18.02 -11.78 19.44
C PRO A 138 -18.00 -11.63 17.91
N HIS A 139 -19.16 -11.36 17.29
CA HIS A 139 -19.31 -11.17 15.84
C HIS A 139 -19.11 -9.71 15.37
N ASP A 140 -18.99 -8.75 16.30
CA ASP A 140 -18.69 -7.33 16.04
C ASP A 140 -17.76 -6.79 17.14
N ARG A 141 -16.69 -7.53 17.38
CA ARG A 141 -15.72 -7.21 18.42
C ARG A 141 -14.82 -6.07 17.98
N ARG A 142 -14.62 -5.10 18.87
CA ARG A 142 -13.68 -3.99 18.70
C ARG A 142 -12.61 -4.05 19.78
N PHE A 143 -11.37 -3.84 19.38
CA PHE A 143 -10.21 -3.81 20.25
C PHE A 143 -9.78 -2.37 20.43
N VAL A 144 -9.44 -1.99 21.66
CA VAL A 144 -8.81 -0.71 21.99
C VAL A 144 -7.38 -1.01 22.44
N CYS A 145 -6.39 -0.45 21.76
CA CYS A 145 -4.98 -0.69 22.07
C CYS A 145 -4.23 0.63 22.29
N ALA A 146 -3.31 0.64 23.24
CA ALA A 146 -2.39 1.73 23.52
C ALA A 146 -0.98 1.40 22.99
N ALA A 147 -0.30 2.40 22.44
CA ALA A 147 1.14 2.41 22.22
C ALA A 147 1.81 3.10 23.41
N VAL A 148 2.66 2.36 24.13
CA VAL A 148 3.36 2.80 25.34
C VAL A 148 4.85 2.85 25.09
N ILE A 149 5.47 4.01 25.36
CA ILE A 149 6.86 4.32 25.06
C ILE A 149 7.43 4.98 26.32
N ASP A 150 8.52 4.43 26.87
CA ASP A 150 9.13 4.87 28.14
C ASP A 150 8.14 4.99 29.32
N GLY A 151 7.11 4.14 29.31
CA GLY A 151 6.06 4.11 30.35
C GLY A 151 4.92 5.12 30.12
N GLU A 152 5.00 5.96 29.10
CA GLU A 152 3.95 6.90 28.72
C GLU A 152 3.09 6.38 27.58
N GLN A 153 1.78 6.59 27.68
CA GLN A 153 0.83 6.27 26.61
C GLN A 153 0.83 7.39 25.58
N LEU A 154 1.39 7.14 24.39
CA LEU A 154 1.52 8.16 23.33
C LEU A 154 0.50 8.01 22.19
N GLY A 155 -0.26 6.91 22.13
CA GLY A 155 -1.32 6.74 21.14
C GLY A 155 -2.34 5.68 21.53
N VAL A 156 -3.60 5.84 21.09
CA VAL A 156 -4.71 4.90 21.35
C VAL A 156 -5.50 4.62 20.09
N GLY A 157 -5.40 3.39 19.58
CA GLY A 157 -6.10 2.95 18.38
C GLY A 157 -7.26 2.00 18.67
N ARG A 158 -8.22 1.96 17.74
CA ARG A 158 -9.41 1.12 17.77
C ARG A 158 -9.55 0.31 16.47
N GLY A 159 -9.83 -0.97 16.57
CA GLY A 159 -9.94 -1.81 15.37
C GLY A 159 -10.79 -3.05 15.56
N THR A 160 -11.33 -3.58 14.47
CA THR A 160 -12.05 -4.87 14.46
C THR A 160 -11.13 -6.06 14.73
N THR A 161 -9.82 -5.85 14.66
CA THR A 161 -8.80 -6.80 15.09
C THR A 161 -7.79 -6.10 15.99
N LYS A 162 -7.14 -6.86 16.87
CA LYS A 162 -6.03 -6.37 17.70
C LYS A 162 -4.94 -5.70 16.84
N LYS A 163 -4.59 -6.33 15.70
CA LYS A 163 -3.58 -5.77 14.78
C LYS A 163 -3.98 -4.40 14.23
N ALA A 164 -5.25 -4.23 13.83
CA ALA A 164 -5.75 -2.95 13.32
C ALA A 164 -5.73 -1.87 14.42
N ALA A 165 -6.15 -2.20 15.64
CA ALA A 165 -6.08 -1.29 16.78
C ALA A 165 -4.63 -0.88 17.12
N GLU A 166 -3.68 -1.81 17.05
CA GLU A 166 -2.26 -1.50 17.25
C GLU A 166 -1.67 -0.61 16.15
N GLN A 167 -2.09 -0.78 14.89
CA GLN A 167 -1.64 0.07 13.78
C GLN A 167 -2.12 1.52 13.93
N GLU A 168 -3.36 1.74 14.36
CA GLU A 168 -3.87 3.09 14.64
C GLU A 168 -3.19 3.68 15.90
N ALA A 169 -2.95 2.88 16.94
CA ALA A 169 -2.21 3.34 18.12
C ALA A 169 -0.79 3.78 17.77
N ALA A 170 -0.13 3.04 16.87
CA ALA A 170 1.20 3.37 16.36
C ALA A 170 1.19 4.67 15.55
N GLN A 171 0.16 4.91 14.74
CA GLN A 171 -0.01 6.15 13.99
C GLN A 171 -0.09 7.36 14.92
N GLN A 172 -0.98 7.30 15.93
CA GLN A 172 -1.12 8.41 16.89
C GLN A 172 0.16 8.65 17.68
N ALA A 173 0.89 7.60 18.05
CA ALA A 173 2.18 7.74 18.73
C ALA A 173 3.25 8.37 17.82
N LEU A 174 3.29 8.03 16.53
CA LEU A 174 4.14 8.72 15.55
C LEU A 174 3.79 10.22 15.48
N GLU A 175 2.51 10.56 15.39
CA GLU A 175 2.03 11.95 15.42
C GLU A 175 2.44 12.69 16.69
N ALA A 176 2.24 12.09 17.87
CA ALA A 176 2.62 12.67 19.16
C ALA A 176 4.14 12.92 19.29
N LEU A 177 4.96 12.07 18.69
CA LEU A 177 6.41 12.21 18.66
C LEU A 177 6.91 13.20 17.59
N GLY A 178 6.01 13.82 16.83
CA GLY A 178 6.36 14.71 15.72
C GLY A 178 6.90 13.98 14.48
N PHE A 179 6.72 12.66 14.41
CA PHE A 179 7.00 11.84 13.23
C PHE A 179 5.77 11.65 12.35
N GLY A 180 4.59 12.06 12.82
CA GLY A 180 3.37 12.07 12.02
C GLY A 180 3.31 13.30 11.11
N ASP A 181 2.50 13.17 10.07
CA ASP A 181 2.29 14.12 8.97
C ASP A 181 1.62 15.45 9.40
N GLY A 182 1.83 15.93 10.64
CA GLY A 182 1.15 17.11 11.21
C GLY A 182 2.02 18.11 11.97
N ALA A 183 3.33 17.90 12.09
CA ALA A 183 4.21 18.88 12.74
C ALA A 183 4.61 20.00 11.77
N VAL A 184 3.66 20.90 11.47
CA VAL A 184 3.99 22.27 11.06
C VAL A 184 4.49 23.01 12.30
N GLU A 185 5.70 23.52 12.19
CA GLU A 185 6.41 24.34 13.16
C GLU A 185 5.53 25.42 13.81
N ALA A 186 5.70 25.60 15.12
CA ALA A 186 5.46 26.85 15.83
C ALA A 186 6.63 27.11 16.78
#